data_AF-A0A7X2V4X4-F1
#
_entry.id   AF-A0A7X2V4X4-F1
#
_cell.length_a   1.000
_cell.length_b   1.000
_cell.length_c   1.000
_cell.angle_alpha   90.00
_cell.angle_beta   90.00
_cell.angle_gamma   90.00
#
_symmetry.space_group_name_H-M   'P 1'
#
loop_
_entity.id
_entity.type
_entity.pdbx_description
1 polymer ?
#
loop_
_entity_poly.entity_id
_entity_poly.type
_entity_poly.pdbx_seq_one_letter_code
_entity_poly.pdbx_strand_id
1 'polypeptide(L)'
;MSMEEKVARYKMLSMKIKELESELGGLKEELHAYFDGKFGENQKGKAFIGDYSVQRQIRETEMYAEDSLLSRLEELQLEDCIMMVRKPDKEKIEAARTLGILSGDQLKDCITQKLTKVIVVKENR
;
A
#
# COMPACT_ATOMS: atom_id res chain seq x y z
N MET A 1 -28.99 17.12 16.22
CA MET A 1 -28.38 16.44 15.07
C MET A 1 -29.07 15.11 14.81
N SER A 2 -29.98 15.10 13.84
CA SER A 2 -30.52 13.94 13.14
C SER A 2 -29.41 13.09 12.50
N MET A 3 -29.72 11.83 12.17
CA MET A 3 -28.81 10.96 11.43
C MET A 3 -28.48 11.52 10.05
N GLU A 4 -29.43 12.18 9.39
CA GLU A 4 -29.22 12.85 8.10
C GLU A 4 -28.17 13.96 8.23
N GLU A 5 -28.27 14.80 9.28
CA GLU A 5 -27.27 15.83 9.58
C GLU A 5 -25.89 15.22 9.87
N LYS A 6 -25.83 14.07 10.54
CA LYS A 6 -24.57 13.35 10.81
C LYS A 6 -23.94 12.81 9.52
N VAL A 7 -24.74 12.25 8.61
CA VAL A 7 -24.27 11.75 7.31
C VAL A 7 -23.77 12.90 6.43
N ALA A 8 -24.50 14.01 6.36
CA ALA A 8 -24.09 15.20 5.62
C ALA A 8 -22.78 15.77 6.17
N ARG A 9 -22.66 15.91 7.51
CA ARG A 9 -21.43 16.38 8.15
C ARG A 9 -20.26 15.44 7.93
N TYR A 10 -20.47 14.12 8.01
CA TYR A 10 -19.43 13.12 7.74
C TYR A 10 -18.93 13.21 6.29
N LYS A 11 -19.83 13.35 5.32
CA LYS A 11 -19.47 13.51 3.92
C LYS A 11 -18.65 14.78 3.68
N MET A 12 -19.10 15.91 4.23
CA MET A 12 -18.39 17.19 4.13
C MET A 12 -16.98 17.09 4.74
N LEU A 13 -16.84 16.49 5.92
CA LEU A 13 -15.53 16.27 6.55
C LEU A 13 -14.65 15.33 5.71
N SER A 14 -15.22 14.28 5.12
CA SER A 14 -14.48 13.35 4.25
C SER A 14 -13.96 14.04 2.98
N MET A 15 -14.73 14.97 2.42
CA MET A 15 -14.28 15.79 1.29
C MET A 15 -13.15 16.72 1.71
N LYS A 16 -13.31 17.41 2.84
CA LYS A 16 -12.29 18.32 3.38
C LYS A 16 -10.97 17.61 3.70
N ILE A 17 -11.03 16.37 4.21
CA ILE A 17 -9.84 15.55 4.44
C ILE A 17 -9.10 15.32 3.12
N LYS A 18 -9.81 14.95 2.04
CA LYS A 18 -9.18 14.76 0.73
C LYS A 18 -8.54 16.03 0.18
N GLU A 19 -9.19 17.18 0.36
CA GLU A 19 -8.63 18.48 -0.04
C GLU A 19 -7.34 18.79 0.74
N LEU A 20 -7.35 18.57 2.07
CA LEU A 20 -6.16 18.75 2.91
C LEU A 20 -5.05 17.75 2.56
N GLU A 21 -5.38 16.51 2.24
CA GLU A 21 -4.41 15.51 1.78
C GLU A 21 -3.75 15.94 0.46
N SER A 22 -4.53 16.52 -0.46
CA SER A 22 -4.01 17.06 -1.73
C SER A 22 -3.12 18.28 -1.51
N GLU A 23 -3.52 19.21 -0.66
CA GLU A 23 -2.72 20.41 -0.32
C GLU A 23 -1.41 20.02 0.38
N LEU A 24 -1.47 19.09 1.33
CA LEU A 24 -0.29 18.54 2.00
C LEU A 24 0.64 17.83 1.00
N GLY A 25 0.07 17.12 0.02
CA GLY A 25 0.80 16.50 -1.08
C GLY A 25 1.61 17.52 -1.87
N GLY A 26 0.97 18.61 -2.33
CA GLY A 26 1.64 19.68 -3.07
C GLY A 26 2.76 20.35 -2.25
N LEU A 27 2.49 20.71 -1.00
CA LEU A 27 3.51 21.29 -0.11
C LEU A 27 4.70 20.36 0.11
N LYS A 28 4.46 19.05 0.19
CA LYS A 28 5.52 18.06 0.33
C LYS A 28 6.41 18.02 -0.92
N GLU A 29 5.84 18.10 -2.11
CA GLU A 29 6.61 18.17 -3.36
C GLU A 29 7.45 19.44 -3.44
N GLU A 30 6.90 20.60 -3.06
CA GLU A 30 7.64 21.87 -2.99
C GLU A 30 8.79 21.81 -1.98
N LEU A 31 8.57 21.20 -0.82
CA LEU A 31 9.63 20.99 0.16
C LEU A 31 10.72 20.07 -0.40
N HIS A 32 10.37 18.98 -1.10
CA HIS A 32 11.37 18.13 -1.76
C HIS A 32 12.20 18.92 -2.77
N ALA A 33 11.57 19.70 -3.64
CA ALA A 33 12.26 20.56 -4.60
C ALA A 33 13.19 21.59 -3.92
N TYR A 34 12.75 22.18 -2.80
CA TYR A 34 13.59 23.06 -1.99
C TYR A 34 14.84 22.34 -1.46
N PHE A 35 14.68 21.10 -0.96
CA PHE A 35 15.81 20.30 -0.49
C PHE A 35 16.72 19.86 -1.64
N ASP A 36 16.17 19.50 -2.81
CA ASP A 36 16.95 19.15 -4.01
C ASP A 36 17.83 20.32 -4.46
N GLY A 37 17.28 21.55 -4.49
CA GLY A 37 18.03 22.74 -4.86
C GLY A 37 19.10 23.16 -3.84
N LYS A 38 18.91 22.85 -2.55
CA LYS A 38 19.80 23.31 -1.47
C LYS A 38 20.87 22.28 -1.05
N PHE A 39 20.51 21.00 -1.01
CA PHE A 39 21.38 19.92 -0.54
C PHE A 39 21.75 18.94 -1.64
N GLY A 40 21.09 19.00 -2.80
CA GLY A 40 21.26 18.07 -3.92
C GLY A 40 20.19 16.99 -3.97
N GLU A 41 20.02 16.42 -5.15
CA GLU A 41 19.06 15.34 -5.39
C GLU A 41 19.38 14.11 -4.53
N ASN A 42 18.36 13.54 -3.89
CA ASN A 42 18.47 12.36 -3.02
C ASN A 42 19.40 12.52 -1.80
N GLN A 43 19.70 13.76 -1.38
CA GLN A 43 20.51 14.02 -0.19
C GLN A 43 19.65 14.23 1.06
N LYS A 44 20.15 13.73 2.19
CA LYS A 44 19.59 14.06 3.51
C LYS A 44 19.94 15.52 3.82
N GLY A 45 18.97 16.28 4.32
CA GLY A 45 19.15 17.69 4.63
C GLY A 45 18.35 18.08 5.85
N LYS A 46 18.86 19.03 6.62
CA LYS A 46 18.13 19.69 7.70
C LYS A 46 18.16 21.18 7.44
N ALA A 47 16.99 21.79 7.41
CA ALA A 47 16.83 23.23 7.22
C ALA A 47 15.97 23.80 8.34
N PHE A 48 16.31 25.00 8.78
CA PHE A 48 15.46 25.82 9.63
C PHE A 48 14.74 26.82 8.72
N ILE A 49 13.41 26.75 8.69
CA ILE A 49 12.55 27.60 7.86
C ILE A 49 11.58 28.30 8.82
N GLY A 50 11.84 29.58 9.10
CA GLY A 50 11.13 30.32 10.15
C GLY A 50 11.30 29.64 11.51
N ASP A 51 10.19 29.35 12.18
CA ASP A 51 10.15 28.69 13.49
C ASP A 51 10.22 27.15 13.41
N TYR A 52 10.33 26.57 12.21
CA TYR A 52 10.26 25.12 12.02
C TYR A 52 11.61 24.52 11.60
N SER A 53 11.95 23.38 12.19
CA SER A 53 13.07 22.54 11.78
C SER A 53 12.56 21.43 10.87
N VAL A 54 12.85 21.52 9.57
CA VAL A 54 12.47 20.51 8.57
C VAL A 54 13.67 19.62 8.26
N GLN A 55 13.46 18.31 8.28
CA GLN A 55 14.50 17.33 7.94
C GLN A 55 14.01 16.38 6.86
N ARG A 56 14.73 16.32 5.73
CA ARG A 56 14.51 15.31 4.70
C ARG A 56 15.19 14.01 5.12
N GLN A 57 14.40 12.95 5.20
CA GLN A 57 14.91 11.59 5.37
C GLN A 57 14.92 10.91 4.01
N ILE A 58 16.05 10.31 3.66
CA ILE A 58 16.20 9.41 2.52
C ILE A 58 16.28 8.01 3.10
N ARG A 59 15.36 7.14 2.66
CA ARG A 59 15.37 5.71 2.97
C ARG A 59 15.70 4.99 1.68
N GLU A 60 16.89 4.42 1.63
CA GLU A 60 17.26 3.49 0.58
C GLU A 60 16.73 2.11 0.97
N THR A 61 16.12 1.41 0.02
CA THR A 61 15.72 0.01 0.21
C THR A 61 16.33 -0.76 -0.92
N GLU A 62 17.41 -1.47 -0.62
CA GLU A 62 17.99 -2.45 -1.53
C GLU A 62 17.03 -3.65 -1.57
N MET A 63 16.45 -3.87 -2.74
CA MET A 63 15.64 -5.05 -3.02
C MET A 63 16.35 -5.86 -4.10
N TYR A 64 16.48 -7.15 -3.86
CA TYR A 64 16.89 -8.05 -4.92
C TYR A 64 15.77 -8.16 -5.94
N ALA A 65 16.11 -8.00 -7.22
CA ALA A 65 15.20 -8.37 -8.29
C ALA A 65 15.13 -9.91 -8.33
N GLU A 66 14.03 -10.47 -7.79
CA GLU A 66 13.84 -11.90 -7.57
C GLU A 66 14.23 -12.74 -8.79
N ASP A 67 13.73 -12.43 -9.98
CA ASP A 67 14.03 -13.17 -11.21
C ASP A 67 15.54 -13.22 -11.51
N SER A 68 16.19 -12.05 -11.53
CA SER A 68 17.63 -11.96 -11.82
C SER A 68 18.50 -12.59 -10.74
N LEU A 69 18.06 -12.52 -9.47
CA LEU A 69 18.75 -13.14 -8.36
C LEU A 69 18.60 -14.66 -8.41
N LEU A 70 17.40 -15.19 -8.69
CA LEU A 70 17.17 -16.62 -8.83
C LEU A 70 18.02 -17.21 -9.95
N SER A 71 17.99 -16.60 -11.15
CA SER A 71 18.84 -17.04 -12.25
C SER A 71 20.33 -17.01 -11.87
N ARG A 72 20.78 -15.98 -11.15
CA ARG A 72 22.17 -15.89 -10.71
C ARG A 72 22.53 -16.95 -9.66
N LEU A 73 21.63 -17.26 -8.74
CA LEU A 73 21.82 -18.32 -7.75
C LEU A 73 21.85 -19.70 -8.41
N GLU A 74 21.03 -19.93 -9.44
CA GLU A 74 21.06 -21.15 -10.26
C GLU A 74 22.39 -21.29 -11.02
N GLU A 75 22.87 -20.22 -11.67
CA GLU A 75 24.19 -20.19 -12.34
C GLU A 75 25.35 -20.51 -11.38
N LEU A 76 25.24 -20.05 -10.13
CA LEU A 76 26.24 -20.28 -9.09
C LEU A 76 26.10 -21.63 -8.39
N GLN A 77 25.13 -22.47 -8.80
CA GLN A 77 24.80 -23.76 -8.17
C GLN A 77 24.50 -23.63 -6.68
N LEU A 78 23.95 -22.49 -6.25
CA LEU A 78 23.56 -22.21 -4.86
C LEU A 78 22.08 -22.55 -4.64
N GLU A 79 21.71 -23.79 -4.96
CA GLU A 79 20.33 -24.27 -4.85
C GLU A 79 19.81 -24.23 -3.41
N ASP A 80 20.68 -24.43 -2.41
CA ASP A 80 20.36 -24.28 -0.98
C ASP A 80 19.92 -22.85 -0.61
N CYS A 81 20.24 -21.83 -1.42
CA CYS A 81 19.78 -20.45 -1.24
C CYS A 81 18.43 -20.18 -1.91
N ILE A 82 17.86 -21.15 -2.63
CA ILE A 82 16.58 -21.04 -3.34
C ILE A 82 15.49 -21.79 -2.57
N MET A 83 14.47 -21.05 -2.11
CA MET A 83 13.36 -21.65 -1.38
C MET A 83 12.22 -22.05 -2.32
N MET A 84 11.95 -23.35 -2.47
CA MET A 84 10.73 -23.84 -3.12
C MET A 84 9.53 -23.74 -2.17
N VAL A 85 8.64 -22.76 -2.39
CA VAL A 85 7.46 -22.58 -1.54
C VAL A 85 6.24 -23.29 -2.12
N ARG A 86 5.70 -24.28 -1.40
CA ARG A 86 4.38 -24.86 -1.68
C ARG A 86 3.28 -23.88 -1.27
N LYS A 87 2.74 -23.14 -2.24
CA LYS A 87 1.59 -22.25 -2.06
C LYS A 87 0.34 -22.81 -2.75
N PRO A 88 -0.85 -22.64 -2.16
CA PRO A 88 -2.10 -22.99 -2.83
C PRO A 88 -2.29 -22.13 -4.09
N ASP A 89 -2.54 -22.79 -5.21
CA ASP A 89 -2.84 -22.16 -6.50
C ASP A 89 -4.31 -21.71 -6.48
N LYS A 90 -4.52 -20.43 -6.15
CA LYS A 90 -5.87 -19.87 -5.98
C LYS A 90 -6.69 -19.94 -7.26
N GLU A 91 -6.07 -19.76 -8.42
CA GLU A 91 -6.77 -19.80 -9.70
C GLU A 91 -7.28 -21.21 -10.00
N LYS A 92 -6.43 -22.23 -9.78
CA LYS A 92 -6.86 -23.63 -9.93
C LYS A 92 -7.89 -24.05 -8.89
N ILE A 93 -7.78 -23.55 -7.65
CA ILE A 93 -8.76 -23.82 -6.60
C ILE A 93 -10.14 -23.25 -6.98
N GLU A 94 -10.19 -22.01 -7.46
CA GLU A 94 -11.45 -21.39 -7.89
C GLU A 94 -12.03 -22.09 -9.13
N ALA A 95 -11.19 -22.44 -10.12
CA ALA A 95 -11.62 -23.22 -11.28
C ALA A 95 -12.22 -24.58 -10.87
N ALA A 96 -11.59 -25.29 -9.93
CA ALA A 96 -12.09 -26.54 -9.40
C ALA A 96 -13.40 -26.37 -8.61
N ARG A 97 -13.62 -25.22 -7.96
CA ARG A 97 -14.93 -24.89 -7.34
C ARG A 97 -16.00 -24.65 -8.40
N THR A 98 -15.70 -23.91 -9.46
CA THR A 98 -16.64 -23.66 -10.57
C THR A 98 -17.03 -24.96 -11.29
N LEU A 99 -16.07 -25.88 -11.46
CA LEU A 99 -16.30 -27.18 -12.08
C LEU A 99 -16.97 -28.21 -11.14
N GLY A 100 -17.24 -27.84 -9.87
CA GLY A 100 -17.86 -28.73 -8.88
C GLY A 100 -16.95 -29.84 -8.36
N ILE A 101 -15.65 -29.77 -8.65
CA ILE A 101 -14.63 -30.72 -8.17
C ILE A 101 -14.34 -30.47 -6.67
N LEU A 102 -14.36 -29.20 -6.26
CA LEU A 102 -14.17 -28.76 -4.88
C LEU A 102 -15.45 -28.13 -4.35
N SER A 103 -16.05 -28.76 -3.34
CA SER A 103 -17.25 -28.24 -2.69
C SER A 103 -16.88 -27.19 -1.64
N GLY A 104 -17.69 -26.13 -1.51
CA GLY A 104 -17.48 -25.10 -0.49
C GLY A 104 -17.41 -25.66 0.94
N ASP A 105 -18.12 -26.76 1.21
CA ASP A 105 -18.07 -27.52 2.46
C ASP A 105 -16.69 -28.09 2.79
N GLN A 106 -15.93 -28.53 1.79
CA GLN A 106 -14.61 -29.13 1.99
C GLN A 106 -13.54 -28.10 2.38
N LEU A 107 -13.81 -26.81 2.20
CA LEU A 107 -12.88 -25.71 2.49
C LEU A 107 -13.35 -24.85 3.67
N LYS A 108 -14.46 -25.20 4.35
CA LYS A 108 -15.02 -24.40 5.45
C LYS A 108 -14.01 -24.14 6.56
N ASP A 109 -13.25 -25.16 6.96
CA ASP A 109 -12.21 -25.05 7.99
C ASP A 109 -10.95 -24.31 7.52
N CYS A 110 -10.82 -24.03 6.22
CA CYS A 110 -9.69 -23.32 5.62
C CYS A 110 -9.98 -21.83 5.35
N ILE A 111 -11.21 -21.36 5.58
CA ILE A 111 -11.62 -19.99 5.27
C ILE A 111 -11.67 -19.16 6.55
N THR A 112 -10.75 -18.21 6.70
CA THR A 112 -10.84 -17.17 7.72
C THR A 112 -11.64 -15.98 7.19
N GLN A 113 -12.85 -15.78 7.69
CA GLN A 113 -13.66 -14.61 7.34
C GLN A 113 -13.30 -13.42 8.23
N LYS A 114 -12.61 -12.42 7.69
CA LYS A 114 -12.38 -11.14 8.36
C LYS A 114 -13.43 -10.11 7.90
N LEU A 115 -14.40 -9.81 8.76
CA LEU A 115 -15.38 -8.77 8.49
C LEU A 115 -14.80 -7.39 8.86
N THR A 116 -14.61 -6.53 7.86
CA THR A 116 -14.20 -5.14 8.08
C THR A 116 -15.39 -4.23 7.80
N LYS A 117 -15.79 -3.43 8.79
CA LYS A 117 -16.88 -2.46 8.63
C LYS A 117 -16.32 -1.21 7.95
N VAL A 118 -16.89 -0.84 6.81
CA VAL A 118 -16.52 0.36 6.06
C VAL A 118 -17.78 1.21 5.86
N ILE A 119 -17.63 2.53 6.01
CA ILE A 119 -18.72 3.49 5.78
C ILE A 119 -18.44 4.18 4.45
N VAL A 120 -19.38 4.08 3.51
CA VAL A 120 -19.33 4.77 2.22
C VAL A 120 -20.62 5.57 2.09
N VAL A 121 -20.50 6.88 1.91
CA VAL A 121 -21.64 7.78 1.67
C VAL A 121 -21.69 8.11 0.18
N LYS A 122 -22.81 7.79 -0.48
CA LYS A 122 -23.09 8.13 -1.88
C LYS A 122 -24.36 8.97 -1.95
N GLU A 123 -24.43 9.89 -2.91
CA GLU A 123 -25.69 10.57 -3.26
C GLU A 123 -26.53 9.65 -4.13
N ASN A 124 -27.81 9.53 -3.81
CA ASN A 124 -28.79 9.01 -4.75
C ASN A 124 -29.08 10.14 -5.74
N ARG A 125 -28.54 10.01 -6.96
CA ARG A 125 -28.96 10.83 -8.09
C ARG A 125 -30.36 10.46 -8.54
#